data_AF-A0ABD4KV27-F1
#
_entry.id   AF-A0ABD4KV27-F1
#
_cell.length_a   1.000
_cell.length_b   1.000
_cell.length_c   1.000
_cell.angle_alpha   90.00
_cell.angle_beta   90.00
_cell.angle_gamma   90.00
#
_symmetry.space_group_name_H-M   'P 1'
#
loop_
_entity.id
_entity.type
_entity.pdbx_description
1 polymer ?
#
loop_
_entity_poly.entity_id
_entity_poly.type
_entity_poly.pdbx_seq_one_letter_code
_entity_poly.pdbx_strand_id
1 'polypeptide(L)' 'MYSVLDNTKYALTFSGHETFPLRQTWLKKVVRISSNGLIEKKKFSDPRQLAELGVGKNMLASMKYWASACGV' A
#
# COMPACT_ATOMS: atom_id res chain seq x y z
N MET A 1 -7.83 17.04 -27.48
CA MET A 1 -6.79 16.42 -26.65
C MET A 1 -7.52 15.70 -25.52
N TYR A 2 -7.54 14.37 -25.51
CA TYR A 2 -8.21 13.62 -24.44
C TYR A 2 -7.31 13.61 -23.22
N SER A 3 -7.86 14.05 -22.09
CA SER A 3 -7.16 14.03 -20.81
C SER A 3 -7.08 12.60 -20.30
N VAL A 4 -6.02 12.28 -19.55
CA VAL A 4 -5.96 11.02 -18.78
C VAL A 4 -7.13 10.91 -17.79
N LEU A 5 -7.74 12.05 -17.43
CA LEU A 5 -8.95 12.12 -16.61
C LEU A 5 -10.20 11.58 -17.34
N ASP A 6 -10.21 11.58 -18.67
CA ASP A 6 -11.35 11.13 -19.49
C ASP A 6 -11.37 9.60 -19.66
N ASN A 7 -10.32 8.92 -19.22
CA ASN A 7 -10.15 7.48 -19.39
C ASN A 7 -10.58 6.71 -18.13
N THR A 8 -11.78 6.15 -18.16
CA THR A 8 -12.36 5.34 -17.07
C THR A 8 -11.60 4.05 -16.76
N LYS A 9 -10.61 3.67 -17.59
CA LYS A 9 -9.69 2.56 -17.31
C LYS A 9 -8.79 2.84 -16.11
N TYR A 10 -8.50 4.09 -15.80
CA TYR A 10 -7.60 4.47 -14.71
C TYR A 10 -8.39 4.99 -13.51
N ALA A 11 -8.34 4.26 -12.39
CA ALA A 11 -8.85 4.73 -11.12
C ALA A 11 -7.81 5.66 -10.47
N LEU A 12 -8.01 6.98 -10.62
CA LEU A 12 -7.16 7.98 -9.99
C LEU A 12 -7.51 8.09 -8.50
N THR A 13 -6.50 8.02 -7.64
CA THR A 13 -6.67 8.11 -6.18
C THR A 13 -5.76 9.18 -5.61
N PHE A 14 -6.36 10.20 -4.98
CA PHE A 14 -5.67 11.31 -4.30
C PHE A 14 -5.66 11.17 -2.77
N SER A 15 -6.19 10.06 -2.25
CA SER A 15 -6.33 9.77 -0.83
C SER A 15 -5.98 8.30 -0.54
N GLY A 16 -5.89 7.93 0.74
CA GLY A 16 -5.55 6.56 1.18
C GLY A 16 -4.09 6.35 1.61
N HIS A 17 -3.20 7.32 1.36
CA HIS A 17 -1.85 7.34 1.92
C HIS A 17 -1.80 7.83 3.38
N GLU A 18 -2.93 8.08 4.03
CA GLU A 18 -3.03 8.50 5.45
C GLU A 18 -2.10 9.68 5.79
N THR A 19 -1.98 10.65 4.86
CA THR A 19 -1.06 11.81 4.91
C THR A 19 0.44 11.49 5.03
N PHE A 20 0.83 10.20 5.02
CA PHE A 20 2.23 9.80 5.04
C PHE A 20 2.84 9.71 3.62
N PRO A 21 4.04 10.29 3.40
CA PRO A 21 4.80 10.03 2.18
C PRO A 21 5.35 8.60 2.18
N LEU A 22 5.69 8.09 1.00
CA LEU A 22 6.41 6.83 0.87
C LEU A 22 7.75 6.90 1.62
N ARG A 23 8.03 5.92 2.49
CA ARG A 23 9.30 5.81 3.21
C ARG A 23 10.15 4.69 2.65
N GLN A 24 11.47 4.89 2.67
CA GLN A 24 12.47 4.00 2.06
C GLN A 24 12.30 2.50 2.41
N THR A 25 11.94 2.19 3.66
CA THR A 25 11.84 0.79 4.13
C THR A 25 10.46 0.16 3.94
N TRP A 26 9.46 0.93 3.50
CA TRP A 26 8.07 0.47 3.51
C TRP A 26 7.80 -0.62 2.49
N LEU A 27 8.21 -0.45 1.23
CA LEU A 27 8.01 -1.49 0.21
C LEU A 27 8.72 -2.80 0.60
N LYS A 28 9.95 -2.71 1.14
CA LYS A 28 10.67 -3.88 1.66
C LYS A 28 9.89 -4.62 2.77
N LYS A 29 9.30 -3.87 3.71
CA LYS A 29 8.46 -4.43 4.77
C LYS A 29 7.20 -5.09 4.21
N VAL A 30 6.56 -4.51 3.20
CA VAL A 30 5.39 -5.09 2.53
C VAL A 30 5.75 -6.41 1.82
N VAL A 31 6.88 -6.46 1.11
CA VAL A 31 7.34 -7.71 0.47
C VAL A 31 7.63 -8.81 1.51
N ARG A 32 8.16 -8.46 2.68
CA ARG A 32 8.46 -9.43 3.75
C ARG A 32 7.22 -10.21 4.23
N ILE A 33 6.03 -9.62 4.13
CA ILE A 33 4.78 -10.22 4.59
C ILE A 33 4.02 -10.93 3.46
N SER A 34 4.59 -10.94 2.26
CA SER A 34 4.12 -11.72 1.13
C SER A 34 4.30 -13.23 1.38
N SER A 35 3.51 -14.03 0.70
CA SER A 35 3.62 -15.49 0.71
C SER A 35 3.41 -15.99 -0.72
N ASN A 36 4.36 -16.78 -1.24
CA ASN A 36 4.38 -17.24 -2.63
C ASN A 36 4.29 -16.10 -3.66
N GLY A 37 4.95 -14.97 -3.39
CA GLY A 37 4.94 -13.80 -4.27
C GLY A 37 3.62 -13.02 -4.29
N LEU A 38 2.67 -13.35 -3.41
CA LEU A 38 1.39 -12.66 -3.30
C LEU A 38 1.20 -12.08 -1.90
N ILE A 39 0.51 -10.95 -1.81
CA ILE A 39 0.18 -10.30 -0.55
C ILE A 39 -1.33 -10.36 -0.36
N GLU A 40 -1.76 -11.19 0.59
CA GLU A 40 -3.17 -11.29 0.91
C GLU A 40 -3.69 -9.97 1.51
N LYS A 41 -4.82 -9.46 1.00
CA LYS A 41 -5.43 -8.22 1.48
C LYS A 41 -5.63 -8.20 3.00
N LYS A 42 -5.93 -9.37 3.60
CA LYS A 42 -6.14 -9.53 5.05
C LYS A 42 -4.91 -9.17 5.89
N LYS A 43 -3.69 -9.26 5.33
CA LYS A 43 -2.44 -8.92 6.02
C LYS A 43 -2.37 -7.43 6.39
N PHE A 44 -2.97 -6.55 5.59
CA PHE A 44 -3.00 -5.11 5.89
C PHE A 44 -3.99 -4.71 6.99
N SER A 45 -4.83 -5.64 7.45
CA SER A 45 -5.76 -5.45 8.57
C SER A 45 -5.44 -6.34 9.77
N ASP A 46 -4.44 -7.21 9.66
CA ASP A 46 -4.07 -8.18 10.69
C ASP A 46 -3.21 -7.50 11.78
N PRO A 47 -3.66 -7.45 13.05
CA PRO A 47 -2.88 -6.87 14.14
C PRO A 47 -1.48 -7.48 14.30
N ARG A 48 -1.29 -8.75 13.93
CA ARG A 48 0.02 -9.40 13.96
C ARG A 48 1.02 -8.71 13.03
N GLN A 49 0.55 -8.17 11.91
CA GLN A 49 1.38 -7.47 10.94
C GLN A 49 1.82 -6.10 11.46
N LEU A 50 1.00 -5.44 12.28
CA LEU A 50 1.39 -4.21 12.97
C LEU A 50 2.59 -4.45 13.88
N ALA A 51 2.54 -5.52 14.68
CA ALA A 51 3.64 -5.92 15.57
C ALA A 51 4.87 -6.39 14.78
N GLU A 52 4.71 -7.29 13.81
CA GLU A 52 5.80 -7.85 13.00
C GLU A 52 6.56 -6.78 12.20
N LEU A 53 5.84 -5.79 11.66
CA LEU A 53 6.43 -4.69 10.92
C LEU A 53 6.88 -3.53 11.81
N GLY A 54 6.46 -3.50 13.08
CA GLY A 54 6.71 -2.40 14.01
C GLY A 54 6.11 -1.09 13.51
N VAL A 55 4.84 -1.11 13.10
CA VAL A 55 4.13 0.05 12.55
C VAL A 55 2.71 0.18 13.11
N GLY A 56 2.18 1.40 13.15
CA GLY A 56 0.78 1.65 13.52
C GLY A 56 -0.21 1.34 12.38
N LYS A 57 -1.50 1.27 12.70
CA LYS A 57 -2.58 0.96 11.73
C LYS A 57 -2.58 1.89 10.51
N ASN A 58 -2.45 3.21 10.73
CA ASN A 58 -2.44 4.20 9.65
C ASN A 58 -1.19 4.09 8.78
N MET A 59 -0.05 3.71 9.38
CA MET A 59 1.16 3.44 8.62
C MET A 59 0.97 2.19 7.75
N LEU A 60 0.39 1.11 8.27
CA LEU A 60 0.12 -0.10 7.49
C LEU A 60 -0.86 0.16 6.33
N ALA A 61 -1.89 0.99 6.55
CA ALA A 61 -2.79 1.44 5.50
C ALA A 61 -2.06 2.26 4.41
N SER A 62 -1.19 3.19 4.81
CA SER A 62 -0.38 3.95 3.86
C SER A 62 0.62 3.07 3.09
N MET A 63 1.23 2.08 3.76
CA MET A 63 2.09 1.08 3.12
C MET A 63 1.35 0.29 2.04
N LYS A 64 0.09 -0.10 2.29
CA LYS A 64 -0.78 -0.74 1.29
C LYS A 64 -1.00 0.16 0.07
N TYR A 65 -1.32 1.44 0.31
CA TYR A 65 -1.51 2.42 -0.76
C TYR A 65 -0.27 2.52 -1.63
N TRP A 66 0.90 2.72 -1.03
CA TRP A 66 2.14 2.87 -1.77
C TRP A 66 2.60 1.60 -2.48
N ALA A 67 2.39 0.42 -1.88
CA ALA A 67 2.66 -0.85 -2.56
C ALA A 67 1.83 -0.97 -3.84
N SER A 68 0.52 -0.68 -3.76
CA SER A 68 -0.36 -0.68 -4.93
C SER A 68 0.05 0.37 -5.98
N ALA A 69 0.45 1.57 -5.56
CA ALA A 69 0.88 2.64 -6.46
C ALA A 69 2.22 2.32 -7.16
N CYS A 70 3.11 1.57 -6.49
CA CYS A 70 4.39 1.14 -7.03
C CYS A 70 4.36 -0.21 -7.76
N GLY A 71 3.22 -0.91 -7.77
CA GLY A 71 3.09 -2.22 -8.40
C GLY A 71 3.81 -3.37 -7.66
N VAL A 72 3.85 -3.29 -6.32
CA VAL A 72 4.44 -4.29 -5.41
C VAL A 72 3.38 -5.25 -4.87
#